data_AF-A0A1G5R377-F1
#
_entry.id   AF-A0A1G5R377-F1
#
_cell.length_a   1.000
_cell.length_b   1.000
_cell.length_c   1.000
_cell.angle_alpha   90.00
_cell.angle_beta   90.00
_cell.angle_gamma   90.00
#
_symmetry.space_group_name_H-M   'P 1'
#
loop_
_entity.id
_entity.type
_entity.pdbx_description
1 polymer ?
#
loop_
_entity_poly.entity_id
_entity_poly.type
_entity_poly.pdbx_seq_one_letter_code
_entity_poly.pdbx_strand_id
1 'polypeptide(L)' 'MSIANLPAIRVCRSDWNKDRVVGQKHPLMPKHVWAIPMRLVIVENHRDLALFNLASDSKLRGCDLVKLKVTDIYT' A
#
# COMPACT_ATOMS: atom_id res chain seq x y z
N MET A 1 13.41 -3.92 40.98
CA MET A 1 14.48 -3.78 39.96
C MET A 1 13.86 -3.11 38.74
N SER A 2 14.26 -1.87 38.46
CA SER A 2 13.73 -1.06 37.36
C SER A 2 14.34 -1.54 36.05
N ILE A 3 13.51 -2.01 35.12
CA ILE A 3 13.94 -2.29 33.75
C ILE A 3 14.10 -0.92 33.09
N ALA A 4 15.35 -0.45 33.03
CA ALA A 4 15.70 0.77 32.33
C ALA A 4 15.18 0.68 30.89
N ASN A 5 14.53 1.76 30.43
CA ASN A 5 14.09 1.94 29.05
C ASN A 5 15.26 1.76 28.08
N LEU A 6 15.48 0.53 27.62
CA LEU A 6 16.40 0.23 26.53
C LEU A 6 15.87 0.96 25.30
N PRO A 7 16.68 1.79 24.60
CA PRO A 7 16.22 2.39 23.36
C PRO A 7 15.83 1.24 22.44
N ALA A 8 14.57 1.20 22.03
CA ALA A 8 14.12 0.23 21.04
C ALA A 8 14.95 0.48 19.77
N ILE A 9 15.99 -0.32 19.57
CA ILE A 9 16.80 -0.30 18.35
C ILE A 9 15.85 -0.76 17.24
N ARG A 10 15.18 0.20 16.61
CA ARG A 10 14.48 -0.05 15.36
C ARG A 10 15.56 -0.32 14.33
N VAL A 11 15.52 -1.51 13.73
CA VAL A 11 16.27 -1.78 12.51
C VAL A 11 15.77 -0.78 11.47
N CYS A 12 16.49 0.33 11.29
CA CYS A 12 16.23 1.28 10.23
C CYS A 12 16.59 0.59 8.92
N ARG A 13 15.60 -0.09 8.31
CA ARG A 13 15.73 -0.50 6.91
C ARG A 13 15.90 0.78 6.10
N SER A 14 16.98 0.83 5.33
CA SER A 14 17.13 1.87 4.32
C SER A 14 15.93 1.82 3.39
N ASP A 15 15.34 2.97 3.10
CA ASP A 15 14.27 3.06 2.10
C ASP A 15 14.77 2.48 0.78
N TRP A 16 13.87 1.85 0.01
CA TRP A 16 14.20 1.19 -1.26
C TRP A 16 14.84 2.13 -2.30
N ASN A 17 14.68 3.44 -2.09
CA ASN A 17 15.15 4.53 -2.94
C ASN A 17 16.24 5.39 -2.28
N LYS A 18 16.87 4.94 -1.19
CA LYS A 18 17.98 5.67 -0.57
C LYS A 18 19.06 5.98 -1.63
N ASP A 19 19.53 7.22 -1.63
CA ASP A 19 20.54 7.77 -2.56
C ASP A 19 20.10 7.83 -4.04
N ARG A 20 18.81 7.62 -4.33
CA ARG A 20 18.24 7.73 -5.68
C ARG A 20 17.26 8.90 -5.75
N VAL A 21 17.52 9.85 -6.66
CA VAL A 21 16.53 10.89 -7.01
C VAL A 21 15.41 10.22 -7.81
N VAL A 22 14.31 9.88 -7.13
CA VAL A 22 13.11 9.34 -7.77
C VAL A 22 12.18 10.50 -8.08
N GLY A 23 12.09 10.87 -9.36
CA GLY A 23 11.11 11.84 -9.84
C GLY A 23 9.68 11.31 -9.74
N GLN A 24 8.72 12.10 -10.21
CA GLN A 24 7.33 11.67 -10.30
C GLN A 24 7.22 10.38 -11.14
N LYS A 25 6.65 9.33 -10.56
CA LYS A 25 6.35 8.11 -11.32
C LYS A 25 5.30 8.44 -12.38
N HIS A 26 5.49 7.94 -13.59
CA HIS A 26 4.46 8.07 -14.63
C HIS A 26 3.15 7.42 -14.16
N PRO A 27 2.00 8.04 -14.48
CA PRO A 27 0.71 7.45 -14.18
C PRO A 27 0.55 6.11 -14.93
N LEU A 28 -0.29 5.23 -14.39
CA LEU A 28 -0.63 3.98 -15.06
C LEU A 28 -1.40 4.27 -16.35
N MET A 29 -1.01 3.60 -17.44
CA MET A 29 -1.79 3.63 -18.67
C MET A 29 -3.11 2.87 -18.46
N PRO A 30 -4.21 3.22 -19.16
CA PRO A 30 -5.49 2.52 -19.05
C PRO A 30 -5.36 1.00 -19.20
N LYS A 31 -4.52 0.53 -20.15
CA LYS A 31 -4.23 -0.90 -20.33
C LYS A 31 -3.66 -1.57 -19.08
N HIS A 32 -2.81 -0.87 -18.32
CA HIS A 32 -2.26 -1.41 -17.07
C HIS A 32 -3.33 -1.51 -15.98
N VAL A 33 -4.21 -0.51 -15.89
CA VAL A 33 -5.31 -0.49 -14.93
C VAL A 33 -6.26 -1.67 -15.17
N TRP A 34 -6.49 -2.06 -16.44
CA TRP A 34 -7.27 -3.26 -16.77
C TRP A 34 -6.51 -4.57 -16.52
N ALA A 35 -5.20 -4.60 -16.75
CA ALA A 35 -4.41 -5.82 -16.63
C ALA A 35 -4.13 -6.23 -15.18
N ILE A 36 -4.05 -5.28 -14.25
CA ILE A 36 -3.71 -5.55 -12.85
C ILE A 36 -4.80 -6.37 -12.13
N PRO A 37 -6.10 -6.00 -12.16
CA PRO A 37 -7.18 -6.79 -11.57
C PRO A 37 -7.22 -8.21 -12.12
N MET A 38 -7.09 -8.38 -13.45
CA MET A 38 -7.07 -9.70 -14.08
C MET A 38 -5.96 -10.59 -13.53
N ARG A 39 -4.75 -10.06 -13.35
CA ARG A 39 -3.64 -10.81 -12.75
C ARG A 39 -3.93 -11.21 -11.32
N LEU A 40 -4.55 -10.33 -10.52
CA LEU A 40 -4.91 -10.58 -9.13
C LEU A 40 -6.01 -11.64 -8.98
N VAL A 41 -6.97 -11.66 -9.91
CA VAL A 41 -7.99 -12.71 -10.00
C VAL A 41 -7.37 -14.07 -10.29
N ILE A 42 -6.45 -14.14 -11.26
CA ILE A 42 -5.79 -15.40 -11.67
C ILE A 42 -4.98 -16.03 -10.52
N VAL A 43 -4.35 -15.21 -9.68
CA VAL A 43 -3.60 -15.69 -8.50
C VAL A 43 -4.46 -15.81 -7.24
N GLU A 44 -5.79 -15.65 -7.36
CA GLU A 44 -6.76 -15.73 -6.27
C GLU A 44 -6.43 -14.82 -5.07
N ASN A 45 -5.78 -13.68 -5.32
CA ASN A 45 -5.44 -12.71 -4.28
C ASN A 45 -6.57 -11.69 -4.08
N HIS A 46 -7.60 -12.14 -3.38
CA HIS A 46 -8.83 -11.41 -3.11
C HIS A 46 -8.60 -10.10 -2.35
N ARG A 47 -7.63 -10.08 -1.42
CA ARG A 47 -7.32 -8.89 -0.61
C ARG A 47 -6.78 -7.77 -1.49
N ASP A 48 -5.77 -8.06 -2.29
CA ASP A 48 -5.12 -7.04 -3.12
C ASP A 48 -6.04 -6.60 -4.26
N LEU A 49 -6.88 -7.50 -4.78
CA LEU A 49 -7.93 -7.17 -5.75
C LEU A 49 -8.91 -6.14 -5.17
N ALA A 50 -9.43 -6.39 -3.96
CA ALA A 50 -10.36 -5.47 -3.30
C ALA A 50 -9.71 -4.11 -3.01
N LEU A 51 -8.46 -4.11 -2.52
CA LEU A 51 -7.72 -2.86 -2.27
C LEU A 51 -7.45 -2.09 -3.56
N PHE A 52 -7.10 -2.77 -4.65
CA PHE A 52 -6.86 -2.10 -5.94
C PHE A 52 -8.13 -1.46 -6.49
N ASN A 53 -9.24 -2.19 -6.50
CA ASN A 53 -10.53 -1.66 -6.96
C ASN A 53 -10.95 -0.46 -6.11
N LEU A 54 -10.89 -0.60 -4.78
CA LEU A 54 -11.22 0.50 -3.86
C LEU A 54 -10.32 1.73 -4.08
N ALA A 55 -9.02 1.54 -4.29
CA ALA A 55 -8.08 2.64 -4.56
C ALA A 55 -8.40 3.37 -5.87
N SER A 56 -8.78 2.62 -6.91
CA SER A 56 -9.14 3.17 -8.21
C SER A 56 -10.39 4.03 -8.12
N ASP A 57 -11.39 3.59 -7.37
CA ASP A 57 -12.68 4.28 -7.26
C ASP A 57 -12.61 5.49 -6.32
N SER A 58 -11.92 5.35 -5.19
CA SER A 58 -11.88 6.37 -4.13
C SER A 58 -10.73 7.38 -4.26
N LYS A 59 -9.69 7.07 -5.06
CA LYS A 59 -8.47 7.87 -5.19
C LYS A 59 -7.75 8.16 -3.86
N LEU A 60 -7.89 7.26 -2.87
CA LEU A 60 -7.18 7.36 -1.60
C LEU A 60 -5.67 7.22 -1.79
N ARG A 61 -4.89 7.85 -0.91
CA ARG A 61 -3.45 7.57 -0.82
C ARG A 61 -3.26 6.15 -0.31
N GLY A 62 -2.19 5.48 -0.76
CA GLY A 62 -1.91 4.11 -0.34
C GLY A 62 -1.82 3.95 1.19
N CYS A 63 -1.31 4.95 1.91
CA CYS A 63 -1.25 4.93 3.38
C CYS A 63 -2.61 5.04 4.05
N ASP A 64 -3.57 5.71 3.43
CA ASP A 64 -4.92 5.90 3.99
C ASP A 64 -5.75 4.64 3.69
N LEU A 65 -5.62 4.10 2.47
CA LEU A 65 -6.24 2.86 2.05
C LEU A 65 -5.87 1.67 2.96
N VAL A 66 -4.59 1.52 3.33
CA VAL A 66 -4.17 0.40 4.20
C VAL A 66 -4.54 0.58 5.67
N LYS A 67 -4.91 1.80 6.09
CA LYS A 67 -5.36 2.10 7.46
C LYS A 67 -6.88 2.04 7.62
N LEU A 68 -7.59 1.90 6.51
CA LEU A 68 -9.04 1.95 6.43
C LEU A 68 -9.67 0.79 7.22
N LYS A 69 -10.65 1.10 8.06
CA LYS A 69 -11.33 0.13 8.91
C LYS A 69 -12.69 -0.25 8.31
N VAL A 70 -13.20 -1.42 8.69
CA VAL A 70 -14.55 -1.87 8.28
C VAL A 70 -15.61 -0.86 8.69
N THR A 71 -15.46 -0.21 9.85
CA THR A 71 -16.34 0.85 10.35
C THR A 71 -16.40 2.09 9.46
N ASP A 72 -15.39 2.31 8.63
CA ASP A 72 -15.32 3.48 7.76
C ASP A 72 -16.10 3.25 6.44
N ILE A 73 -16.46 2.00 6.14
CA ILE A 73 -17.19 1.59 4.92
C ILE A 73 -18.60 1.09 5.26
N TYR A 74 -18.76 0.46 6.43
CA TYR A 74 -20.02 -0.12 6.85
C TYR A 74 -21.03 0.98 7.23
N THR A 75 -22.22 0.90 6.62
CA THR A 75 -23.39 1.72 6.97
C THR A 75 -24.26 0.99 7.98
#